data_AF-A0A545BAD1-F1
#
_entry.id   AF-A0A545BAD1-F1
#
_cell.length_a   1.000
_cell.length_b   1.000
_cell.length_c   1.000
_cell.angle_alpha   90.00
_cell.angle_beta   90.00
_cell.angle_gamma   90.00
#
_symmetry.space_group_name_H-M   'P 1'
#
loop_
_entity.id
_entity.type
_entity.pdbx_description
1 polymer ?
#
loop_
_entity_poly.entity_id
_entity_poly.type
_entity_poly.pdbx_seq_one_letter_code
_entity_poly.pdbx_strand_id
1 'polypeptide(L)'
;MSGQPMPCDAAELSTLFLFEKLEPEQLGRLCSEGRVEKFEPGYVYEEGEPATCFFVLLEGTLVMSRRVGEDDVEISRTSQRGVYA
;
A
#
# COMPACT_ATOMS: atom_id res chain seq x y z
N MET A 1 10.52 -8.61 -1.64
CA MET A 1 9.26 -8.55 -0.86
C MET A 1 9.35 -9.45 0.37
N SER A 2 9.62 -8.90 1.55
CA SER A 2 9.60 -9.67 2.82
C SER A 2 8.74 -8.94 3.85
N GLY A 3 7.49 -8.66 3.50
CA GLY A 3 6.49 -8.14 4.43
C GLY A 3 6.03 -9.23 5.39
N GLN A 4 5.77 -8.87 6.64
CA GLN A 4 5.12 -9.75 7.61
C GLN A 4 3.60 -9.73 7.36
N PRO A 5 2.95 -10.88 7.12
CA PRO A 5 1.50 -10.93 6.93
C PRO A 5 0.74 -10.43 8.16
N MET A 6 -0.33 -9.67 7.92
CA MET A 6 -1.23 -9.13 8.92
C MET A 6 -2.69 -9.52 8.59
N PRO A 7 -3.57 -9.60 9.61
CA PRO A 7 -4.99 -9.84 9.36
C PRO A 7 -5.60 -8.67 8.57
N CYS A 8 -6.51 -8.98 7.65
CA CYS A 8 -7.32 -7.98 6.96
C CYS A 8 -8.56 -7.63 7.80
N ASP A 9 -8.81 -6.34 8.03
CA ASP A 9 -10.02 -5.85 8.69
C ASP A 9 -10.90 -5.07 7.69
N ALA A 10 -12.02 -5.67 7.31
CA ALA A 10 -12.97 -5.05 6.37
C ALA A 10 -13.60 -3.76 6.93
N ALA A 11 -13.77 -3.65 8.26
CA ALA A 11 -14.27 -2.43 8.88
C ALA A 11 -13.20 -1.33 8.84
N GLU A 12 -11.93 -1.67 8.94
CA GLU A 12 -10.85 -0.71 8.73
C GLU A 12 -10.83 -0.21 7.28
N LEU A 13 -10.90 -1.14 6.31
CA LEU A 13 -10.86 -0.81 4.89
C LEU A 13 -12.01 0.10 4.46
N SER A 14 -13.23 -0.10 4.99
CA SER A 14 -14.39 0.74 4.68
C SER A 14 -14.22 2.21 5.12
N THR A 15 -13.27 2.50 6.02
CA THR A 15 -12.97 3.89 6.40
C THR A 15 -12.01 4.60 5.45
N LEU A 16 -11.38 3.88 4.52
CA LEU A 16 -10.48 4.46 3.54
C LEU A 16 -11.29 5.05 2.40
N PHE A 17 -11.02 6.32 2.03
CA PHE A 17 -11.71 7.02 0.94
C PHE A 17 -11.83 6.18 -0.35
N LEU A 18 -10.80 5.40 -0.67
CA LEU A 18 -10.78 4.56 -1.86
C LEU A 18 -11.82 3.44 -1.84
N PHE A 19 -12.20 2.96 -0.65
CA PHE A 19 -13.07 1.81 -0.44
C PHE A 19 -14.38 2.16 0.30
N GLU A 20 -14.60 3.42 0.66
CA GLU A 20 -15.74 3.88 1.47
C GLU A 20 -17.12 3.58 0.85
N LYS A 21 -17.16 3.32 -0.46
CA LYS A 21 -18.38 3.02 -1.22
C LYS A 21 -18.49 1.54 -1.62
N LEU A 22 -17.58 0.70 -1.16
CA LEU A 22 -17.66 -0.74 -1.41
C LEU A 22 -18.65 -1.38 -0.45
N GLU A 23 -19.50 -2.24 -1.00
CA GLU A 23 -20.42 -3.05 -0.23
C GLU A 23 -19.64 -4.08 0.62
N PRO A 24 -20.22 -4.58 1.73
CA PRO A 24 -19.56 -5.55 2.60
C PRO A 24 -19.02 -6.79 1.86
N GLU A 25 -19.74 -7.27 0.85
CA GLU A 25 -19.32 -8.39 0.01
C GLU A 25 -18.09 -8.07 -0.84
N GLN A 26 -17.99 -6.83 -1.34
CA GLN A 26 -16.84 -6.37 -2.14
C GLN A 26 -15.60 -6.18 -1.26
N LEU A 27 -15.78 -5.66 -0.04
CA LEU A 27 -14.71 -5.58 0.96
C LEU A 27 -14.22 -6.97 1.37
N GLY A 28 -15.14 -7.92 1.55
CA GLY A 28 -14.80 -9.32 1.82
C GLY A 28 -13.96 -9.93 0.69
N ARG A 29 -14.33 -9.69 -0.57
CA ARG A 29 -13.54 -10.11 -1.73
C ARG A 29 -12.16 -9.47 -1.75
N LEU A 30 -12.06 -8.17 -1.48
CA LEU A 30 -10.78 -7.46 -1.40
C LEU A 30 -9.86 -8.07 -0.34
N CYS A 31 -10.38 -8.43 0.84
CA CYS A 31 -9.59 -9.13 1.85
C CYS A 31 -9.18 -10.54 1.42
N SER A 32 -10.01 -11.25 0.65
CA SER A 32 -9.72 -12.62 0.20
C SER A 32 -8.72 -12.71 -0.96
N GLU A 33 -8.76 -11.74 -1.86
CA GLU A 33 -7.91 -11.68 -3.07
C GLU A 33 -6.64 -10.85 -2.79
N GLY A 34 -6.69 -9.93 -1.83
CA GLY A 34 -5.58 -9.10 -1.39
C GLY A 34 -4.83 -9.67 -0.18
N ARG A 35 -3.93 -8.85 0.35
CA ARG A 35 -3.15 -9.15 1.55
C ARG A 35 -2.79 -7.86 2.27
N VAL A 36 -2.70 -7.93 3.59
CA VAL A 36 -2.13 -6.85 4.41
C VAL A 36 -0.74 -7.31 4.87
N GLU A 37 0.26 -6.47 4.65
CA GLU A 37 1.64 -6.77 4.97
C GLU A 37 2.28 -5.59 5.71
N LYS A 38 3.00 -5.90 6.78
CA LYS A 38 3.83 -4.94 7.50
C LYS A 38 5.26 -5.02 6.98
N PHE A 39 5.84 -3.88 6.64
CA PHE A 39 7.23 -3.78 6.20
C PHE A 39 8.06 -3.09 7.28
N GLU A 40 9.27 -3.59 7.51
CA GLU A 40 10.32 -2.85 8.20
C GLU A 40 10.88 -1.75 7.28
N PRO A 41 11.59 -0.74 7.81
CA PRO A 41 12.17 0.32 6.98
C PRO A 41 13.00 -0.22 5.82
N GLY A 42 12.66 0.19 4.60
CA GLY A 42 13.25 -0.30 3.37
C GLY A 42 12.31 -0.13 2.18
N TYR A 43 12.63 -0.79 1.07
CA TYR A 43 11.80 -0.76 -0.13
C TYR A 43 10.55 -1.63 0.03
N VAL A 44 9.40 -1.06 -0.32
CA VAL A 44 8.15 -1.82 -0.51
C VAL A 44 8.10 -2.39 -1.92
N TYR A 45 8.53 -1.65 -2.92
CA TYR A 45 8.76 -2.09 -4.30
C TYR A 45 9.79 -1.14 -4.94
N GLU A 46 10.39 -1.54 -6.06
CA GLU A 46 11.44 -0.77 -6.74
C GLU A 46 11.06 -0.35 -8.16
N GLU A 47 11.61 0.77 -8.63
CA GLU A 47 11.42 1.24 -10.01
C GLU A 47 11.98 0.20 -11.00
N GLY A 48 11.14 -0.19 -11.97
CA GLY A 48 11.48 -1.19 -12.98
C GLY A 48 10.96 -2.60 -12.65
N GLU A 49 10.49 -2.86 -11.43
CA GLU A 49 9.78 -4.09 -11.12
C GLU A 49 8.41 -4.15 -11.84
N PRO A 50 7.92 -5.34 -12.22
CA PRO A 50 6.58 -5.47 -12.79
C PRO A 50 5.50 -4.98 -11.82
N ALA A 51 4.62 -4.09 -12.28
CA ALA A 51 3.49 -3.56 -11.49
C ALA A 51 2.36 -4.59 -11.35
N THR A 52 2.57 -5.62 -10.53
CA THR A 52 1.59 -6.72 -10.32
C THR A 52 0.60 -6.45 -9.20
N CYS A 53 0.88 -5.46 -8.35
CA CYS A 53 0.11 -5.15 -7.15
C CYS A 53 -0.27 -3.67 -7.14
N PHE A 54 -1.41 -3.38 -6.53
CA PHE A 54 -1.84 -2.04 -6.17
C PHE A 54 -1.67 -1.87 -4.66
N PHE A 55 -0.94 -0.85 -4.22
CA PHE A 55 -0.58 -0.68 -2.81
C PHE A 55 -1.39 0.43 -2.16
N VAL A 56 -1.82 0.23 -0.92
CA VAL A 56 -2.51 1.23 -0.10
C VAL A 56 -1.85 1.32 1.26
N LEU A 57 -1.49 2.53 1.70
CA LEU A 57 -0.92 2.75 3.03
C LEU A 57 -2.03 2.71 4.10
N LEU A 58 -2.00 1.68 4.95
CA LEU A 58 -2.90 1.58 6.11
C LEU A 58 -2.35 2.33 7.33
N GLU A 59 -1.05 2.16 7.60
CA GLU A 59 -0.35 2.78 8.72
C GLU A 59 1.13 2.97 8.37
N GLY A 60 1.75 4.03 8.90
CA GLY A 60 3.18 4.29 8.78
C GLY A 60 3.50 5.53 7.95
N THR A 61 4.69 5.56 7.37
CA THR A 61 5.14 6.65 6.49
C THR A 61 5.81 6.04 5.28
N LEU A 62 5.45 6.51 4.10
CA LEU A 62 6.10 6.13 2.85
C LEU A 62 6.86 7.30 2.24
N VAL A 63 7.86 6.95 1.46
CA VAL A 63 8.56 7.83 0.54
C VAL A 63 8.44 7.20 -0.83
N MET A 64 7.97 7.96 -1.80
CA MET A 64 8.05 7.57 -3.21
C MET A 64 9.20 8.34 -3.83
N SER A 65 10.15 7.61 -4.40
CA SER A 65 11.31 8.16 -5.12
C SER A 65 11.29 7.75 -6.58
N ARG A 66 12.10 8.44 -7.38
CA ARG A 66 12.40 8.09 -8.76
C ARG A 66 13.91 8.10 -8.97
N ARG A 67 14.43 7.13 -9.70
CA ARG A 67 15.85 7.09 -10.06
C ARG A 67 16.16 8.10 -11.18
N VAL A 68 17.11 8.99 -10.93
CA VAL A 68 17.61 9.99 -11.88
C VAL A 68 19.12 9.86 -11.98
N GLY A 69 19.61 9.21 -13.04
CA GLY A 69 21.00 8.78 -13.10
C GLY A 69 21.25 7.69 -12.06
N GLU A 70 22.20 7.93 -11.15
CA GLU A 70 22.52 7.02 -10.04
C GLU A 70 21.84 7.39 -8.72
N ASP A 71 21.08 8.50 -8.69
CA ASP A 71 20.47 9.03 -7.47
C ASP A 71 18.98 8.69 -7.38
N ASP A 72 18.50 8.34 -6.19
CA ASP A 72 17.06 8.24 -5.88
C ASP A 72 16.55 9.60 -5.39
N VAL A 73 15.70 10.25 -6.20
CA VAL A 73 15.11 11.56 -5.89
C VAL A 73 13.73 11.38 -5.27
N GLU A 74 13.52 11.88 -4.05
CA GLU A 74 12.23 11.90 -3.37
C GLU A 74 11.21 12.74 -4.15
N ILE A 75 10.12 12.10 -4.58
CA ILE A 75 8.99 12.73 -5.29
C ILE A 75 7.89 13.10 -4.30
N SER A 76 7.63 12.22 -3.33
CA SER A 76 6.66 12.50 -2.26
C SER A 76 7.00 11.74 -0.99
N ARG A 77 6.59 12.32 0.14
CA ARG A 77 6.62 11.69 1.46
C ARG A 77 5.32 11.96 2.16
N THR A 78 4.73 10.93 2.73
CA THR A 78 3.44 11.05 3.38
C THR A 78 3.22 9.98 4.43
N SER A 79 2.55 10.37 5.51
CA SER A 79 2.01 9.48 6.53
C SER A 79 0.47 9.47 6.47
N GLN A 80 -0.12 10.03 5.41
CA GLN A 80 -1.56 10.08 5.24
C GLN A 80 -2.08 8.67 4.92
N ARG A 81 -2.86 8.11 5.83
CA ARG A 81 -3.57 6.85 5.63
C ARG A 81 -4.48 6.92 4.39
N GLY A 82 -4.49 5.84 3.61
CA GLY A 82 -5.29 5.69 2.39
C GLY A 82 -4.64 6.22 1.11
N VAL A 83 -3.40 6.75 1.15
CA VAL A 83 -2.64 7.00 -0.09
C VAL A 83 -2.29 5.69 -0.78
N TYR A 84 -2.15 5.74 -2.10
CA TYR A 84 -1.97 4.56 -2.94
C TYR A 84 -0.94 4.79 -4.04
N ALA A 85 -0.41 3.68 -4.58
CA ALA A 85 0.53 3.65 -5.69
C ALA A 85 0.31 2.42 -6.58
#